data_AF-A0A922ZWN6-F1
#
_entry.id   AF-A0A922ZWN6-F1
#
_cell.length_a   1.000
_cell.length_b   1.000
_cell.length_c   1.000
_cell.angle_alpha   90.00
_cell.angle_beta   90.00
_cell.angle_gamma   90.00
#
_symmetry.space_group_name_H-M   'P 1'
#
loop_
_entity.id
_entity.type
_entity.pdbx_description
1 polymer ?
#
loop_
_entity_poly.entity_id
_entity_poly.type
_entity_poly.pdbx_seq_one_letter_code
_entity_poly.pdbx_strand_id
1 'polypeptide(L)'
;MSQGYAWQSTARRLCLYRNARHVRTPGIPGGRGPQVRHRGDAQAAGNKEVYVSTPAPGLLEPETPFFCSWSGGKDCCLAFQLSVEAGARPAALFTVMDETGARSHSHGLSLASLQVQADALGLPLVVRNASWAAYEDAFLDGLAEIRAMGIVDGVFGDMTVEGHPEWVAHRTWVERVALTAGVKVHLPLWDMGGEAVLVSQLQHHIHAVIVATRDAAVSQAFLGRTLDETCIDELRAAGCDPTGEGGELHTVVTGMPLFAFAPRVTVGAVTAHEGCHFVEVRLERP
;
A
#
# COMPACT_ATOMS: atom_id res chain seq x y z
N MET A 1 -34.22 -0.43 -17.97
CA MET A 1 -34.17 -0.11 -16.53
C MET A 1 -32.72 -0.26 -16.09
N SER A 2 -31.94 0.80 -16.25
CA SER A 2 -30.51 0.84 -15.92
C SER A 2 -30.36 1.25 -14.46
N GLN A 3 -29.99 0.30 -13.60
CA GLN A 3 -29.67 0.59 -12.20
C GLN A 3 -28.29 1.26 -12.17
N GLY A 4 -28.29 2.58 -11.95
CA GLY A 4 -27.08 3.35 -11.67
C GLY A 4 -26.62 3.07 -10.25
N TYR A 5 -25.46 2.42 -10.12
CA TYR A 5 -24.82 2.16 -8.83
C TYR A 5 -24.35 3.47 -8.20
N ALA A 6 -24.71 3.68 -6.93
CA ALA A 6 -24.34 4.85 -6.15
C ALA A 6 -22.89 4.71 -5.64
N TRP A 7 -21.93 5.07 -6.48
CA TRP A 7 -20.53 5.22 -6.11
C TRP A 7 -20.36 6.59 -5.44
N GLN A 8 -19.83 6.63 -4.20
CA GLN A 8 -19.63 7.87 -3.44
C GLN A 8 -18.12 8.18 -3.30
N SER A 9 -17.61 9.12 -4.11
CA SER A 9 -16.41 9.96 -3.92
C SER A 9 -15.18 9.33 -3.22
N THR A 10 -14.37 8.56 -3.94
CA THR A 10 -13.01 8.15 -3.51
C THR A 10 -11.99 9.30 -3.60
N ALA A 11 -12.27 10.31 -4.43
CA ALA A 11 -11.32 11.35 -4.84
C ALA A 11 -11.04 12.50 -3.85
N ARG A 12 -11.92 12.74 -2.88
CA ARG A 12 -11.75 13.81 -1.87
C ARG A 12 -11.49 13.29 -0.46
N ARG A 13 -11.37 11.96 -0.30
CA ARG A 13 -11.50 11.31 1.02
C ARG A 13 -10.24 10.61 1.54
N LEU A 14 -9.15 10.58 0.77
CA LEU A 14 -7.79 10.50 1.35
C LEU A 14 -7.48 11.69 2.30
N CYS A 15 -8.34 12.72 2.32
CA CYS A 15 -8.27 13.88 3.22
C CYS A 15 -9.38 13.91 4.32
N LEU A 16 -9.99 12.77 4.70
CA LEU A 16 -11.09 12.73 5.69
C LEU A 16 -10.74 12.53 7.17
N TYR A 17 -9.46 12.50 7.56
CA TYR A 17 -9.10 12.46 8.99
C TYR A 17 -9.38 13.77 9.76
N ARG A 18 -10.07 14.73 9.14
CA ARG A 18 -10.32 16.08 9.65
C ARG A 18 -11.37 16.19 10.78
N ASN A 19 -11.98 15.09 11.25
CA ASN A 19 -13.03 15.12 12.28
C ASN A 19 -12.70 14.38 13.59
N ALA A 20 -11.43 14.11 13.88
CA ALA A 20 -11.02 13.74 15.25
C ALA A 20 -10.87 15.01 16.10
N ARG A 21 -11.74 15.16 17.10
CA ARG A 21 -11.81 16.32 18.01
C ARG A 21 -10.44 16.60 18.64
N HIS A 22 -10.02 17.87 18.61
CA HIS A 22 -8.83 18.35 19.31
C HIS A 22 -8.91 18.03 20.81
N VAL A 23 -8.06 17.12 21.28
CA VAL A 23 -7.69 17.02 22.69
C VAL A 23 -6.29 17.63 22.81
N ARG A 24 -6.20 18.78 23.47
CA ARG A 24 -4.93 19.47 23.75
C ARG A 24 -4.11 18.64 24.75
N THR A 25 -2.91 18.22 24.39
CA THR A 25 -1.90 17.76 25.33
C THR A 25 -0.95 18.91 25.70
N PRO A 26 -0.54 19.05 26.97
CA PRO A 26 0.38 20.12 27.40
C PRO A 26 1.83 19.79 27.04
N GLY A 27 2.58 20.82 26.64
CA GLY A 27 3.98 20.71 26.22
C GLY A 27 4.96 20.40 27.35
N ILE A 28 6.07 19.76 26.99
CA ILE A 28 7.25 19.53 27.84
C ILE A 28 8.45 20.24 27.21
N PRO A 29 9.26 21.00 27.97
CA PRO A 29 10.32 21.85 27.43
C PRO A 29 11.70 21.18 27.40
N GLY A 30 12.42 21.44 26.30
CA GLY A 30 13.85 21.78 26.25
C GLY A 30 14.90 20.76 26.71
N GLY A 31 15.71 20.27 25.76
CA GLY A 31 16.99 19.59 26.04
C GLY A 31 18.01 19.87 24.93
N ARG A 32 19.14 20.47 25.29
CA ARG A 32 20.20 20.95 24.38
C ARG A 32 21.02 19.78 23.84
N GLY A 33 21.22 19.72 22.52
CA GLY A 33 22.18 18.81 21.89
C GLY A 33 23.61 19.35 21.98
N PRO A 34 24.64 18.48 22.10
CA PRO A 34 26.02 18.88 21.88
C PRO A 34 26.48 18.58 20.45
N GLN A 35 27.14 19.58 19.85
CA GLN A 35 27.92 19.50 18.61
C GLN A 35 29.19 18.67 18.80
N VAL A 36 29.58 17.86 17.81
CA VAL A 36 30.96 17.36 17.68
C VAL A 36 31.43 17.45 16.22
N ARG A 37 32.71 17.79 16.09
CA ARG A 37 33.44 18.30 14.91
C ARG A 37 33.99 17.20 14.01
N HIS A 38 34.18 17.54 12.73
CA HIS A 38 34.92 16.77 11.72
C HIS A 38 36.44 16.75 11.97
N ARG A 39 37.09 15.62 11.66
CA ARG A 39 38.45 15.52 11.07
C ARG A 39 38.76 14.10 10.56
N GLY A 40 39.16 14.00 9.29
CA GLY A 40 40.44 13.39 8.86
C GLY A 40 40.51 11.88 8.60
N ASP A 41 40.70 11.56 7.31
CA ASP A 41 41.08 10.31 6.63
C ASP A 41 42.03 9.32 7.34
N ALA A 42 41.78 8.02 7.13
CA ALA A 42 42.81 6.97 7.03
C ALA A 42 42.30 5.73 6.27
N GLN A 43 43.21 5.09 5.55
CA GLN A 43 43.02 4.10 4.49
C GLN A 43 43.06 2.64 4.99
N ALA A 44 42.15 1.82 4.45
CA ALA A 44 42.19 0.38 4.14
C ALA A 44 42.98 -0.63 5.02
N ALA A 45 42.26 -1.61 5.60
CA ALA A 45 42.60 -3.04 5.54
C ALA A 45 41.37 -3.88 5.93
N GLY A 46 41.09 -4.93 5.15
CA GLY A 46 39.86 -5.71 5.23
C GLY A 46 39.71 -6.58 6.47
N ASN A 47 38.48 -6.61 6.96
CA ASN A 47 37.84 -7.78 7.54
C ASN A 47 36.41 -7.79 6.97
N LYS A 48 35.98 -8.90 6.37
CA LYS A 48 34.57 -9.10 6.02
C LYS A 48 33.81 -9.31 7.33
N GLU A 49 33.46 -8.22 8.00
CA GLU A 49 32.42 -8.23 9.01
C GLU A 49 31.13 -8.67 8.34
N VAL A 50 30.51 -9.70 8.91
CA VAL A 50 29.12 -10.03 8.64
C VAL A 50 28.32 -8.85 9.16
N TYR A 51 27.93 -7.96 8.26
CA TYR A 51 26.91 -6.96 8.56
C TYR A 51 25.61 -7.72 8.80
N VAL A 52 25.35 -8.08 10.04
CA VAL A 52 23.97 -8.18 10.52
C VAL A 52 23.52 -6.73 10.59
N SER A 53 23.09 -6.19 9.45
CA SER A 53 22.48 -4.87 9.40
C SER A 53 21.24 -4.95 10.28
N THR A 54 21.23 -4.19 11.38
CA THR A 54 20.00 -3.83 12.07
C THR A 54 18.99 -3.42 10.98
N PRO A 55 17.76 -3.95 10.97
CA PRO A 55 16.80 -3.60 9.94
C PRO A 55 16.64 -2.09 9.91
N ALA A 56 16.57 -1.51 8.70
CA ALA A 56 16.19 -0.12 8.55
C ALA A 56 14.90 0.14 9.37
N PRO A 57 14.76 1.30 10.03
CA PRO A 57 13.58 1.57 10.85
C PRO A 57 12.30 1.34 10.04
N GLY A 58 11.50 0.36 10.45
CA GLY A 58 10.26 -0.04 9.75
C GLY A 58 10.24 -1.48 9.20
N LEU A 59 11.37 -2.19 9.21
CA LEU A 59 11.42 -3.62 8.84
C LEU A 59 11.24 -4.52 10.06
N LEU A 60 10.52 -5.63 9.86
CA LEU A 60 10.22 -6.61 10.90
C LEU A 60 11.46 -7.42 11.30
N GLU A 61 11.48 -7.89 12.54
CA GLU A 61 12.46 -8.88 12.98
C GLU A 61 12.25 -10.21 12.23
N PRO A 62 13.32 -10.96 11.93
CA PRO A 62 13.21 -12.28 11.28
C PRO A 62 12.26 -13.23 12.00
N GLU A 63 11.59 -14.11 11.25
CA GLU A 63 10.60 -15.08 11.71
C GLU A 63 9.32 -14.49 12.34
N THR A 64 9.19 -13.16 12.40
CA THR A 64 7.98 -12.50 12.92
C THR A 64 6.80 -12.80 11.98
N PRO A 65 5.72 -13.43 12.47
CA PRO A 65 4.51 -13.62 11.67
C PRO A 65 3.79 -12.29 11.49
N PHE A 66 3.44 -11.94 10.25
CA PHE A 66 2.74 -10.68 9.97
C PHE A 66 1.51 -10.89 9.07
N PHE A 67 0.55 -9.98 9.20
CA PHE A 67 -0.45 -9.77 8.16
C PHE A 67 -0.09 -8.55 7.32
N CYS A 68 -0.50 -8.54 6.05
CA CYS A 68 -0.36 -7.36 5.21
C CYS A 68 -1.71 -6.70 4.95
N SER A 69 -1.80 -5.38 5.13
CA SER A 69 -2.93 -4.58 4.65
C SER A 69 -2.88 -4.56 3.12
N TRP A 70 -3.84 -5.25 2.50
CA TRP A 70 -3.76 -5.68 1.12
C TRP A 70 -4.80 -4.96 0.25
N SER A 71 -4.33 -4.07 -0.62
CA SER A 71 -5.17 -3.43 -1.65
C SER A 71 -5.08 -4.13 -3.01
N GLY A 72 -4.10 -5.03 -3.17
CA GLY A 72 -3.75 -5.68 -4.43
C GLY A 72 -2.92 -4.83 -5.39
N GLY A 73 -2.56 -3.61 -4.99
CA GLY A 73 -1.75 -2.67 -5.79
C GLY A 73 -0.24 -2.79 -5.56
N LYS A 74 0.51 -2.03 -6.35
CA LYS A 74 1.99 -2.04 -6.38
C LYS A 74 2.65 -1.81 -5.02
N ASP A 75 2.09 -0.92 -4.18
CA ASP A 75 2.75 -0.49 -2.94
C ASP A 75 2.62 -1.52 -1.81
N CYS A 76 1.42 -2.06 -1.58
CA CYS A 76 1.27 -3.14 -0.60
C CYS A 76 2.05 -4.39 -1.01
N CYS A 77 2.15 -4.68 -2.32
CA CYS A 77 2.94 -5.81 -2.82
C CYS A 77 4.44 -5.61 -2.61
N LEU A 78 4.97 -4.40 -2.84
CA LEU A 78 6.38 -4.12 -2.53
C LEU A 78 6.65 -4.15 -1.03
N ALA A 79 5.78 -3.54 -0.20
CA ALA A 79 5.93 -3.59 1.25
C ALA A 79 5.94 -5.04 1.77
N PHE A 80 5.08 -5.90 1.20
CA PHE A 80 5.06 -7.33 1.46
C PHE A 80 6.39 -7.99 1.05
N GLN A 81 6.86 -7.77 -0.19
CA GLN A 81 8.12 -8.31 -0.72
C GLN A 81 9.30 -7.98 0.21
N LEU A 82 9.48 -6.70 0.53
CA LEU A 82 10.59 -6.23 1.39
C LEU A 82 10.53 -6.83 2.79
N SER A 83 9.33 -7.04 3.33
CA SER A 83 9.15 -7.68 4.64
C SER A 83 9.56 -9.15 4.64
N VAL A 84 9.24 -9.88 3.57
CA VAL A 84 9.66 -11.28 3.39
C VAL A 84 11.17 -11.37 3.19
N GLU A 85 11.77 -10.47 2.42
CA GLU A 85 13.23 -10.41 2.21
C GLU A 85 14.01 -10.07 3.48
N ALA A 86 13.41 -9.28 4.40
CA ALA A 86 13.94 -9.05 5.74
C ALA A 86 13.86 -10.29 6.65
N GLY A 87 13.27 -11.40 6.18
CA GLY A 87 13.15 -12.66 6.89
C GLY A 87 11.86 -12.79 7.72
N ALA A 88 10.93 -11.85 7.63
CA ALA A 88 9.64 -11.98 8.29
C ALA A 88 8.75 -13.03 7.60
N ARG A 89 7.81 -13.60 8.34
CA ARG A 89 6.96 -14.70 7.83
C ARG A 89 5.55 -14.19 7.51
N PRO A 90 5.14 -14.17 6.23
CA PRO A 90 3.79 -13.77 5.88
C PRO A 90 2.79 -14.80 6.39
N ALA A 91 1.70 -14.36 7.01
CA ALA A 91 0.73 -15.24 7.65
C ALA A 91 -0.72 -14.99 7.21
N ALA A 92 -1.07 -13.76 6.83
CA ALA A 92 -2.40 -13.42 6.31
C ALA A 92 -2.38 -12.13 5.47
N LEU A 93 -3.42 -11.94 4.68
CA LEU A 93 -3.74 -10.68 4.01
C LEU A 93 -5.03 -10.12 4.61
N PHE A 94 -5.18 -8.80 4.63
CA PHE A 94 -6.39 -8.15 5.11
C PHE A 94 -6.87 -7.06 4.16
N THR A 95 -8.13 -7.14 3.74
CA THR A 95 -8.77 -6.11 2.91
C THR A 95 -10.11 -5.68 3.49
N VAL A 96 -10.38 -4.38 3.44
CA VAL A 96 -11.73 -3.83 3.62
C VAL A 96 -12.28 -3.42 2.25
N MET A 97 -13.35 -4.11 1.84
CA MET A 97 -14.12 -3.86 0.63
C MET A 97 -15.18 -2.78 0.87
N ASP A 98 -15.78 -2.29 -0.21
CA ASP A 98 -16.96 -1.42 -0.12
C ASP A 98 -18.13 -2.10 0.62
N GLU A 99 -19.15 -1.31 0.95
CA GLU A 99 -20.33 -1.77 1.68
C GLU A 99 -21.10 -2.92 1.00
N THR A 100 -20.98 -3.06 -0.32
CA THR A 100 -21.61 -4.14 -1.08
C THR A 100 -20.75 -5.40 -1.10
N GLY A 101 -19.45 -5.28 -0.79
CA GLY A 101 -18.44 -6.33 -0.94
C GLY A 101 -18.07 -6.62 -2.39
N ALA A 102 -18.63 -5.88 -3.36
CA ALA A 102 -18.40 -6.15 -4.77
C ALA A 102 -16.99 -5.71 -5.19
N ARG A 103 -16.52 -4.58 -4.65
CA ARG A 103 -15.31 -3.89 -5.12
C ARG A 103 -14.49 -3.36 -3.94
N SER A 104 -13.17 -3.36 -4.07
CA SER A 104 -12.29 -2.65 -3.15
C SER A 104 -12.43 -1.15 -3.37
N HIS A 105 -12.17 -0.34 -2.33
CA HIS A 105 -12.40 1.10 -2.39
C HIS A 105 -11.61 1.80 -3.51
N SER A 106 -10.37 2.22 -3.26
CA SER A 106 -9.65 3.09 -4.20
C SER A 106 -9.25 2.39 -5.50
N HIS A 107 -9.02 1.06 -5.46
CA HIS A 107 -8.56 0.30 -6.63
C HIS A 107 -9.71 -0.30 -7.46
N GLY A 108 -10.95 -0.37 -6.94
CA GLY A 108 -12.09 -0.93 -7.67
C GLY A 108 -11.94 -2.41 -8.04
N LEU A 109 -11.14 -3.17 -7.29
CA LEU A 109 -10.86 -4.58 -7.59
C LEU A 109 -11.96 -5.49 -7.05
N SER A 110 -12.31 -6.52 -7.81
CA SER A 110 -13.26 -7.53 -7.31
C SER A 110 -12.63 -8.37 -6.20
N LEU A 111 -13.44 -8.88 -5.27
CA LEU A 111 -12.98 -9.85 -4.27
C LEU A 111 -12.34 -11.07 -4.93
N ALA A 112 -12.89 -11.55 -6.05
CA ALA A 112 -12.34 -12.68 -6.79
C ALA A 112 -10.90 -12.41 -7.28
N SER A 113 -10.63 -11.20 -7.78
CA SER A 113 -9.26 -10.83 -8.21
C SER A 113 -8.29 -10.79 -7.03
N LEU A 114 -8.71 -10.25 -5.88
CA LEU A 114 -7.89 -10.23 -4.66
C LEU A 114 -7.65 -11.65 -4.12
N GLN A 115 -8.66 -12.51 -4.18
CA GLN A 115 -8.53 -13.92 -3.79
C GLN A 115 -7.52 -14.65 -4.69
N VAL A 116 -7.46 -14.35 -5.99
CA VAL A 116 -6.45 -14.94 -6.88
C VAL A 116 -5.03 -14.51 -6.50
N GLN A 117 -4.82 -13.27 -6.05
CA GLN A 117 -3.52 -12.84 -5.51
C GLN A 117 -3.19 -13.57 -4.19
N ALA A 118 -4.17 -13.71 -3.29
CA ALA A 118 -4.01 -14.45 -2.04
C ALA A 118 -3.66 -15.92 -2.29
N ASP A 119 -4.35 -16.56 -3.24
CA ASP A 119 -4.08 -17.93 -3.69
C ASP A 119 -2.69 -18.07 -4.31
N ALA A 120 -2.23 -17.06 -5.07
CA ALA A 120 -0.89 -17.03 -5.65
C ALA A 120 0.19 -16.91 -4.58
N LEU A 121 -0.08 -16.21 -3.48
CA LEU A 121 0.80 -16.14 -2.32
C LEU A 121 0.66 -17.36 -1.38
N GLY A 122 -0.39 -18.16 -1.53
CA GLY A 122 -0.70 -19.26 -0.63
C GLY A 122 -1.12 -18.80 0.78
N LEU A 123 -1.73 -17.62 0.89
CA LEU A 123 -2.11 -17.00 2.17
C LEU A 123 -3.62 -16.87 2.33
N PRO A 124 -4.17 -16.94 3.56
CA PRO A 124 -5.55 -16.59 3.82
C PRO A 124 -5.78 -15.09 3.61
N LEU A 125 -6.95 -14.74 3.06
CA LEU A 125 -7.42 -13.37 2.91
C LEU A 125 -8.58 -13.11 3.89
N VAL A 126 -8.32 -12.30 4.90
CA VAL A 126 -9.35 -11.76 5.80
C VAL A 126 -10.04 -10.59 5.10
N VAL A 127 -11.37 -10.60 5.10
CA VAL A 127 -12.18 -9.59 4.40
C VAL A 127 -13.21 -9.01 5.33
N ARG A 128 -13.39 -7.69 5.23
CA ARG A 128 -14.55 -6.97 5.78
C ARG A 128 -15.15 -6.08 4.71
N ASN A 129 -16.42 -5.73 4.88
CA ASN A 129 -17.14 -4.84 3.98
C ASN A 129 -17.62 -3.64 4.79
N ALA A 130 -17.34 -2.43 4.32
CA ALA A 130 -17.76 -1.24 5.04
C ALA A 130 -18.00 -0.05 4.11
N SER A 131 -18.92 0.81 4.51
CA SER A 131 -18.91 2.19 4.04
C SER A 131 -17.74 2.94 4.68
N TRP A 132 -17.38 4.09 4.13
CA TRP A 132 -16.37 4.95 4.77
C TRP A 132 -16.71 5.36 6.21
N ALA A 133 -18.00 5.46 6.55
CA ALA A 133 -18.44 5.83 7.89
C ALA A 133 -18.23 4.68 8.90
N ALA A 134 -18.25 3.43 8.45
CA ALA A 134 -18.07 2.23 9.26
C ALA A 134 -16.68 1.59 9.07
N TYR A 135 -15.80 2.22 8.29
CA TYR A 135 -14.51 1.64 7.87
C TYR A 135 -13.63 1.30 9.07
N GLU A 136 -13.52 2.20 10.05
CA GLU A 136 -12.70 1.98 11.24
C GLU A 136 -13.20 0.81 12.09
N ASP A 137 -14.52 0.70 12.29
CA ASP A 137 -15.12 -0.40 13.07
C ASP A 137 -14.87 -1.74 12.38
N ALA A 138 -15.06 -1.79 11.05
CA ALA A 138 -14.75 -2.97 10.25
C ALA A 138 -13.25 -3.30 10.27
N PHE A 139 -12.39 -2.28 10.25
CA PHE A 139 -10.94 -2.46 10.34
C PHE A 139 -10.56 -3.07 11.69
N LEU A 140 -11.09 -2.55 12.80
CA LEU A 140 -10.89 -3.08 14.15
C LEU A 140 -11.38 -4.53 14.27
N ASP A 141 -12.54 -4.86 13.69
CA ASP A 141 -13.08 -6.22 13.72
C ASP A 141 -12.20 -7.22 12.94
N GLY A 142 -11.68 -6.82 11.78
CA GLY A 142 -10.72 -7.63 11.03
C GLY A 142 -9.39 -7.82 11.78
N LEU A 143 -8.86 -6.76 12.41
CA LEU A 143 -7.67 -6.87 13.27
C LEU A 143 -7.90 -7.80 14.48
N ALA A 144 -9.11 -7.79 15.06
CA ALA A 144 -9.44 -8.70 16.16
C ALA A 144 -9.41 -10.16 15.71
N GLU A 145 -9.90 -10.47 14.51
CA GLU A 145 -9.82 -11.82 13.91
C GLU A 145 -8.35 -12.23 13.67
N ILE A 146 -7.56 -11.37 13.04
CA ILE A 146 -6.14 -11.61 12.76
C ILE A 146 -5.35 -11.86 14.05
N ARG A 147 -5.65 -11.08 15.11
CA ARG A 147 -5.05 -11.28 16.43
C ARG A 147 -5.46 -12.61 17.06
N ALA A 148 -6.68 -13.08 16.83
CA ALA A 148 -7.11 -14.41 17.27
C ALA A 148 -6.36 -15.55 16.56
N MET A 149 -5.77 -15.29 15.37
CA MET A 149 -4.84 -16.19 14.69
C MET A 149 -3.41 -16.15 15.27
N GLY A 150 -3.16 -15.31 16.29
CA GLY A 150 -1.84 -15.14 16.91
C GLY A 150 -0.92 -14.16 16.18
N ILE A 151 -1.44 -13.38 15.23
CA ILE A 151 -0.68 -12.41 14.45
C ILE A 151 -0.86 -11.02 15.08
N VAL A 152 0.25 -10.38 15.48
CA VAL A 152 0.23 -9.08 16.18
C VAL A 152 1.08 -8.01 15.49
N ASP A 153 1.62 -8.31 14.32
CA ASP A 153 2.43 -7.42 13.50
C ASP A 153 1.75 -7.22 12.13
N GLY A 154 1.55 -5.96 11.74
CA GLY A 154 0.88 -5.57 10.50
C GLY A 154 1.81 -4.76 9.59
N VAL A 155 1.91 -5.17 8.33
CA VAL A 155 2.66 -4.48 7.26
C VAL A 155 1.70 -3.67 6.40
N PHE A 156 2.05 -2.42 6.14
CA PHE A 156 1.24 -1.52 5.31
C PHE A 156 2.09 -0.91 4.20
N GLY A 157 1.46 -0.68 3.04
CA GLY A 157 2.08 -0.09 1.85
C GLY A 157 2.21 1.43 1.88
N ASP A 158 1.92 2.07 3.01
CA ASP A 158 2.04 3.51 3.18
C ASP A 158 3.47 4.01 2.98
N MET A 159 3.60 5.12 2.24
CA MET A 159 4.85 5.83 2.08
C MET A 159 4.69 7.33 2.37
N THR A 160 5.80 8.03 2.53
CA THR A 160 5.80 9.49 2.59
C THR A 160 6.14 10.10 1.25
N VAL A 161 5.40 11.16 0.92
CA VAL A 161 5.75 12.09 -0.15
C VAL A 161 6.06 13.44 0.50
N GLU A 162 7.21 14.02 0.17
CA GLU A 162 7.64 15.31 0.71
C GLU A 162 6.60 16.40 0.41
N GLY A 163 6.19 17.17 1.41
CA GLY A 163 5.24 18.27 1.25
C GLY A 163 3.75 17.90 1.37
N HIS A 164 3.41 16.64 1.64
CA HIS A 164 2.03 16.16 1.67
C HIS A 164 1.59 15.70 3.09
N PRO A 165 0.91 16.56 3.87
CA PRO A 165 0.52 16.26 5.26
C PRO A 165 -0.52 15.13 5.39
N GLU A 166 -1.26 14.81 4.33
CA GLU A 166 -2.25 13.74 4.28
C GLU A 166 -1.66 12.35 4.59
N TRP A 167 -0.41 12.07 4.18
CA TRP A 167 0.25 10.79 4.44
C TRP A 167 0.52 10.58 5.93
N VAL A 168 0.93 11.65 6.61
CA VAL A 168 1.10 11.65 8.07
C VAL A 168 -0.23 11.41 8.77
N ALA A 169 -1.33 11.94 8.23
CA ALA A 169 -2.66 11.71 8.79
C ALA A 169 -3.10 10.25 8.65
N HIS A 170 -2.86 9.61 7.50
CA HIS A 170 -3.18 8.20 7.30
C HIS A 170 -2.34 7.29 8.21
N ARG A 171 -1.03 7.50 8.27
CA ARG A 171 -0.16 6.79 9.24
C ARG A 171 -0.65 6.95 10.68
N THR A 172 -0.93 8.18 11.11
CA THR A 172 -1.40 8.46 12.48
C THR A 172 -2.70 7.70 12.77
N TRP A 173 -3.60 7.62 11.79
CA TRP A 173 -4.83 6.84 11.93
C TRP A 173 -4.54 5.34 12.03
N VAL A 174 -3.72 4.78 11.13
CA VAL A 174 -3.35 3.35 11.14
C VAL A 174 -2.71 2.97 12.48
N GLU A 175 -1.72 3.74 12.93
CA GLU A 175 -1.03 3.51 14.21
C GLU A 175 -2.00 3.54 15.40
N ARG A 176 -2.93 4.50 15.44
CA ARG A 176 -3.94 4.60 16.52
C ARG A 176 -4.90 3.41 16.51
N VAL A 177 -5.43 3.04 15.34
CA VAL A 177 -6.41 1.94 15.22
C VAL A 177 -5.76 0.61 15.54
N ALA A 178 -4.57 0.35 14.98
CA ALA A 178 -3.79 -0.85 15.25
C ALA A 178 -3.40 -0.95 16.73
N LEU A 179 -2.96 0.15 17.35
CA LEU A 179 -2.65 0.19 18.79
C LEU A 179 -3.87 -0.17 19.64
N THR A 180 -5.06 0.31 19.26
CA THR A 180 -6.32 -0.03 19.95
C THR A 180 -6.62 -1.53 19.87
N ALA A 181 -6.25 -2.19 18.77
CA ALA A 181 -6.38 -3.63 18.58
C ALA A 181 -5.20 -4.45 19.15
N GLY A 182 -4.16 -3.81 19.68
CA GLY A 182 -2.95 -4.48 20.18
C GLY A 182 -2.04 -5.01 19.05
N VAL A 183 -2.07 -4.37 17.88
CA VAL A 183 -1.26 -4.68 16.70
C VAL A 183 -0.14 -3.64 16.55
N LYS A 184 1.07 -4.11 16.25
CA LYS A 184 2.21 -3.26 15.88
C LYS A 184 2.17 -2.97 14.38
N VAL A 185 2.48 -1.73 14.02
CA VAL A 185 2.46 -1.24 12.64
C VAL A 185 3.88 -1.16 12.11
N HIS A 186 4.08 -1.70 10.91
CA HIS A 186 5.33 -1.66 10.16
C HIS A 186 5.06 -1.03 8.80
N LEU A 187 5.87 -0.05 8.43
CA LEU A 187 5.73 0.75 7.20
C LEU A 187 7.05 0.68 6.41
N PRO A 188 7.32 -0.42 5.69
CA PRO A 188 8.60 -0.62 4.99
C PRO A 188 8.92 0.45 3.94
N LEU A 189 7.88 1.10 3.39
CA LEU A 189 8.02 2.14 2.36
C LEU A 189 8.10 3.56 2.92
N TRP A 190 7.96 3.72 4.23
CA TRP A 190 7.98 5.01 4.88
C TRP A 190 9.36 5.67 4.73
N ASP A 191 9.38 6.96 4.36
CA ASP A 191 10.59 7.75 4.14
C ASP A 191 11.52 7.26 3.02
N MET A 192 11.10 6.30 2.19
CA MET A 192 11.82 5.94 0.96
C MET A 192 11.69 7.01 -0.13
N GLY A 193 10.54 7.69 -0.20
CA GLY A 193 10.18 8.62 -1.27
C GLY A 193 9.64 7.90 -2.51
N GLY A 194 8.65 8.51 -3.18
CA GLY A 194 7.89 7.87 -4.26
C GLY A 194 8.74 7.35 -5.43
N GLU A 195 9.76 8.11 -5.86
CA GLU A 195 10.64 7.67 -6.95
C GLU A 195 11.47 6.43 -6.56
N ALA A 196 12.00 6.39 -5.34
CA ALA A 196 12.75 5.22 -4.88
C ALA A 196 11.84 3.99 -4.74
N VAL A 197 10.60 4.19 -4.31
CA VAL A 197 9.57 3.14 -4.28
C VAL A 197 9.27 2.63 -5.69
N LEU A 198 9.06 3.51 -6.65
CA LEU A 198 8.78 3.15 -8.05
C LEU A 198 9.93 2.37 -8.68
N VAL A 199 11.18 2.84 -8.48
CA VAL A 199 12.38 2.12 -8.94
C VAL A 199 12.48 0.75 -8.27
N SER A 200 12.21 0.67 -6.97
CA SER A 200 12.20 -0.59 -6.23
C SER A 200 11.14 -1.57 -6.77
N GLN A 201 9.95 -1.09 -7.14
CA GLN A 201 8.91 -1.93 -7.76
C GLN A 201 9.39 -2.58 -9.06
N LEU A 202 10.07 -1.82 -9.92
CA LEU A 202 10.65 -2.35 -11.16
C LEU A 202 11.75 -3.38 -10.88
N GLN A 203 12.65 -3.07 -9.94
CA GLN A 203 13.77 -3.93 -9.56
C GLN A 203 13.31 -5.26 -8.95
N HIS A 204 12.22 -5.24 -8.18
CA HIS A 204 11.63 -6.44 -7.58
C HIS A 204 10.61 -7.13 -8.48
N HIS A 205 10.53 -6.74 -9.77
CA HIS A 205 9.62 -7.34 -10.75
C HIS A 205 8.15 -7.34 -10.30
N ILE A 206 7.70 -6.24 -9.68
CA ILE A 206 6.30 -6.02 -9.35
C ILE A 206 5.55 -5.61 -10.61
N HIS A 207 5.01 -6.58 -11.34
CA HIS A 207 4.25 -6.36 -12.56
C HIS A 207 2.85 -5.86 -12.22
N ALA A 208 2.58 -4.60 -12.55
CA ALA A 208 1.31 -3.96 -12.22
C ALA A 208 0.61 -3.40 -13.47
N VAL A 209 -0.71 -3.53 -13.52
CA VAL A 209 -1.57 -2.94 -14.57
C VAL A 209 -2.31 -1.74 -13.98
N ILE A 210 -2.39 -0.64 -14.74
CA ILE A 210 -3.14 0.56 -14.35
C ILE A 210 -4.64 0.28 -14.46
N VAL A 211 -5.36 0.35 -13.33
CA VAL A 211 -6.80 0.02 -13.24
C VAL A 211 -7.68 1.24 -13.04
N ALA A 212 -7.14 2.34 -12.54
CA ALA A 212 -7.86 3.59 -12.40
C ALA A 212 -6.97 4.78 -12.73
N THR A 213 -7.56 5.83 -13.29
CA THR A 213 -6.90 7.12 -13.51
C THR A 213 -7.85 8.26 -13.14
N ARG A 214 -7.29 9.41 -12.78
CA ARG A 214 -8.02 10.66 -12.58
C ARG A 214 -7.82 11.56 -13.77
N ASP A 215 -8.89 11.93 -14.48
CA ASP A 215 -8.83 12.67 -15.75
C ASP A 215 -8.02 13.97 -15.66
N ALA A 216 -8.13 14.67 -14.54
CA ALA A 216 -7.43 15.93 -14.32
C ALA A 216 -5.90 15.79 -14.21
N ALA A 217 -5.40 14.56 -14.05
CA ALA A 217 -3.98 14.27 -13.82
C ALA A 217 -3.41 13.26 -14.81
N VAL A 218 -4.13 12.17 -15.11
CA VAL A 218 -3.68 11.07 -15.97
C VAL A 218 -4.79 10.69 -16.96
N SER A 219 -4.43 10.68 -18.24
CA SER A 219 -5.35 10.29 -19.32
C SER A 219 -5.83 8.83 -19.17
N GLN A 220 -7.12 8.58 -19.42
CA GLN A 220 -7.67 7.22 -19.47
C GLN A 220 -7.00 6.32 -20.51
N ALA A 221 -6.23 6.87 -21.46
CA ALA A 221 -5.42 6.10 -22.40
C ALA A 221 -4.36 5.21 -21.72
N PHE A 222 -4.05 5.49 -20.44
CA PHE A 222 -3.15 4.65 -19.65
C PHE A 222 -3.82 3.41 -19.03
N LEU A 223 -5.16 3.36 -18.99
CA LEU A 223 -5.88 2.24 -18.40
C LEU A 223 -5.60 0.92 -19.13
N GLY A 224 -5.40 -0.15 -18.36
CA GLY A 224 -5.15 -1.50 -18.86
C GLY A 224 -3.71 -1.74 -19.31
N ARG A 225 -2.85 -0.71 -19.28
CA ARG A 225 -1.43 -0.83 -19.59
C ARG A 225 -0.65 -1.35 -18.38
N THR A 226 0.40 -2.09 -18.67
CA THR A 226 1.44 -2.43 -17.68
C THR A 226 2.22 -1.16 -17.34
N LEU A 227 2.43 -0.90 -16.05
CA LEU A 227 3.29 0.16 -15.54
C LEU A 227 4.76 -0.30 -15.60
N ASP A 228 5.30 -0.42 -16.81
CA ASP A 228 6.71 -0.70 -17.07
C ASP A 228 7.51 0.59 -17.33
N GLU A 229 8.82 0.47 -17.57
CA GLU A 229 9.72 1.60 -17.84
C GLU A 229 9.20 2.50 -18.99
N THR A 230 8.66 1.90 -20.05
CA THR A 230 8.13 2.66 -21.19
C THR A 230 6.88 3.45 -20.80
N CYS A 231 5.94 2.81 -20.08
CA CYS A 231 4.75 3.48 -19.59
C CYS A 231 5.09 4.62 -18.60
N ILE A 232 6.09 4.41 -17.75
CA ILE A 232 6.57 5.41 -16.79
C ILE A 232 7.15 6.63 -17.52
N ASP A 233 7.98 6.43 -18.54
CA ASP A 233 8.56 7.51 -19.33
C ASP A 233 7.49 8.30 -20.08
N GLU A 234 6.46 7.62 -20.60
CA GLU A 234 5.33 8.27 -21.24
C GLU A 234 4.48 9.09 -20.26
N LEU A 235 4.24 8.58 -19.04
CA LEU A 235 3.56 9.33 -17.98
C LEU A 235 4.33 10.61 -17.65
N ARG A 236 5.66 10.50 -17.46
CA ARG A 236 6.53 11.65 -17.20
C ARG A 236 6.53 12.66 -18.34
N ALA A 237 6.58 12.20 -19.59
CA ALA A 237 6.53 13.06 -20.77
C ALA A 237 5.19 13.82 -20.87
N ALA A 238 4.10 13.23 -20.35
CA ALA A 238 2.79 13.87 -20.24
C ALA A 238 2.65 14.80 -19.01
N GLY A 239 3.68 14.90 -18.16
CA GLY A 239 3.65 15.69 -16.91
C GLY A 239 2.89 15.00 -15.77
N CYS A 240 2.64 13.69 -15.87
CA CYS A 240 1.98 12.90 -14.86
C CYS A 240 2.99 12.34 -13.84
N ASP A 241 2.57 12.18 -12.60
CA ASP A 241 3.33 11.44 -11.59
C ASP A 241 3.06 9.92 -11.73
N PRO A 242 4.06 9.11 -12.11
CA PRO A 242 3.90 7.66 -12.27
C PRO A 242 3.78 6.91 -10.95
N THR A 243 4.14 7.53 -9.82
CA THR A 243 3.98 6.92 -8.48
C THR A 243 2.50 6.80 -8.11
N GLY A 244 1.66 7.73 -8.58
CA GLY A 244 0.22 7.74 -8.32
C GLY A 244 -0.16 8.01 -6.87
N GLU A 245 0.78 8.47 -6.04
CA GLU A 245 0.54 8.66 -4.62
C GLU A 245 -0.58 9.68 -4.37
N GLY A 246 -0.68 10.76 -5.14
CA GLY A 246 -1.80 11.71 -5.03
C GLY A 246 -3.17 11.16 -5.46
N GLY A 247 -3.27 9.87 -5.78
CA GLY A 247 -4.49 9.21 -6.27
C GLY A 247 -4.79 9.57 -7.72
N GLU A 248 -3.75 9.87 -8.51
CA GLU A 248 -3.81 10.11 -9.95
C GLU A 248 -4.02 8.82 -10.73
N LEU A 249 -3.46 7.71 -10.23
CA LEU A 249 -3.64 6.37 -10.79
C LEU A 249 -3.68 5.32 -9.69
N HIS A 250 -4.34 4.19 -9.96
CA HIS A 250 -4.27 2.99 -9.14
C HIS A 250 -3.92 1.79 -10.00
N THR A 251 -3.27 0.81 -9.38
CA THR A 251 -2.80 -0.39 -10.07
C THR A 251 -3.33 -1.67 -9.44
N VAL A 252 -3.26 -2.76 -10.20
CA VAL A 252 -3.37 -4.13 -9.69
C VAL A 252 -2.11 -4.91 -10.06
N VAL A 253 -1.52 -5.61 -9.10
CA VAL A 253 -0.36 -6.47 -9.36
C VAL A 253 -0.83 -7.78 -9.99
N THR A 254 -0.29 -8.05 -11.17
CA THR A 254 -0.59 -9.22 -11.99
C THR A 254 0.55 -10.23 -11.98
N GLY A 255 1.66 -9.93 -11.32
CA GLY A 255 2.78 -10.84 -11.14
C GLY A 255 3.83 -10.24 -10.22
N MET A 256 4.43 -11.06 -9.36
CA MET A 256 5.60 -10.73 -8.56
C MET A 256 6.36 -12.02 -8.22
N PRO A 257 7.64 -11.96 -7.84
CA PRO A 257 8.45 -13.15 -7.56
C PRO A 257 7.85 -14.12 -6.52
N LEU A 258 7.11 -13.60 -5.53
CA LEU A 258 6.49 -14.42 -4.49
C LEU A 258 5.15 -15.07 -4.91
N PHE A 259 4.63 -14.79 -6.11
CA PHE A 259 3.47 -15.50 -6.62
C PHE A 259 3.88 -16.88 -7.14
N ALA A 260 3.29 -17.94 -6.58
CA ALA A 260 3.50 -19.33 -6.99
C ALA A 260 3.00 -19.62 -8.41
N PHE A 261 2.12 -18.77 -8.94
CA PHE A 261 1.66 -18.81 -10.33
C PHE A 261 1.36 -17.39 -10.81
N ALA A 262 1.53 -17.13 -12.10
CA ALA A 262 1.12 -15.87 -12.72
C ALA A 262 -0.39 -15.90 -13.01
N PRO A 263 -1.21 -15.00 -12.42
CA PRO A 263 -2.62 -14.89 -12.78
C PRO A 263 -2.82 -14.59 -14.26
N ARG A 264 -3.83 -15.21 -14.86
CA ARG A 264 -4.35 -14.80 -16.17
C ARG A 264 -5.07 -13.47 -16.01
N VAL A 265 -4.73 -12.50 -16.87
CA VAL A 265 -5.27 -11.14 -16.81
C VAL A 265 -6.25 -10.93 -17.96
N THR A 266 -7.48 -10.57 -17.63
CA THR A 266 -8.49 -10.15 -18.61
C THR A 266 -8.87 -8.70 -18.35
N VAL A 267 -8.65 -7.85 -19.36
CA VAL A 267 -9.04 -6.43 -19.36
C VAL A 267 -10.41 -6.29 -20.01
N GLY A 268 -11.32 -5.62 -19.30
CA GLY A 268 -12.72 -5.44 -19.68
C GLY A 268 -13.08 -4.01 -20.06
N ALA A 269 -14.32 -3.63 -19.77
CA ALA A 269 -14.83 -2.31 -20.12
C ALA A 269 -14.25 -1.20 -19.25
N VAL A 270 -14.16 0.00 -19.83
CA VAL A 270 -13.85 1.24 -19.10
C VAL A 270 -15.15 1.87 -18.62
N THR A 271 -15.17 2.31 -17.38
CA THR A 271 -16.28 3.04 -16.75
C THR A 271 -15.78 4.35 -16.17
N ALA A 272 -16.59 5.40 -16.30
CA ALA A 272 -16.28 6.72 -15.75
C ALA A 272 -17.17 7.03 -14.55
N HIS A 273 -16.58 7.61 -13.50
CA HIS A 273 -17.29 8.06 -12.32
C HIS A 273 -16.58 9.25 -11.67
N GLU A 274 -17.29 10.38 -11.52
CA GLU A 274 -16.81 11.59 -10.81
C GLU A 274 -15.41 12.07 -11.23
N GLY A 275 -15.07 12.02 -12.52
CA GLY A 275 -13.76 12.44 -13.04
C GLY A 275 -12.64 11.44 -12.81
N CYS A 276 -12.96 10.23 -12.38
CA CYS A 276 -12.10 9.06 -12.41
C CYS A 276 -12.58 8.07 -13.47
N HIS A 277 -11.64 7.41 -14.15
CA HIS A 277 -11.92 6.30 -15.05
C HIS A 277 -11.34 5.03 -14.46
N PHE A 278 -12.06 3.94 -14.65
CA PHE A 278 -11.69 2.61 -14.18
C PHE A 278 -11.77 1.65 -15.34
N VAL A 279 -10.81 0.75 -15.46
CA VAL A 279 -10.91 -0.40 -16.34
C VAL A 279 -11.14 -1.65 -15.50
N GLU A 280 -12.09 -2.47 -15.92
CA GLU A 280 -12.27 -3.76 -15.28
C GLU A 280 -11.06 -4.66 -15.55
N VAL A 281 -10.38 -5.09 -14.49
CA VAL A 281 -9.36 -6.14 -14.58
C VAL A 281 -9.79 -7.34 -13.75
N ARG A 282 -9.93 -8.47 -14.43
CA ARG A 282 -10.21 -9.77 -13.81
C ARG A 282 -8.92 -10.58 -13.77
N LEU A 283 -8.58 -11.07 -12.58
CA LEU A 283 -7.50 -12.02 -12.38
C LEU A 283 -8.11 -13.40 -12.21
N GLU A 284 -7.57 -14.37 -12.93
CA GLU A 284 -8.00 -15.76 -12.89
C GLU A 284 -6.78 -16.66 -12.67
N ARG A 285 -6.98 -17.83 -12.05
CA ARG A 285 -5.92 -18.84 -12.00
C ARG A 285 -5.60 -19.29 -13.42
N PRO A 286 -4.31 -19.57 -13.73
CA PRO A 286 -3.87 -19.89 -15.09
C PRO A 286 -4.54 -21.13 -15.70
#